data_AF-A0A9N8V344-F1
#
_entry.id   AF-A0A9N8V344-F1
#
_cell.length_a   1.000
_cell.length_b   1.000
_cell.length_c   1.000
_cell.angle_alpha   90.00
_cell.angle_beta   90.00
_cell.angle_gamma   90.00
#
_symmetry.space_group_name_H-M   'P 1'
#
loop_
_entity.id
_entity.type
_entity.pdbx_description
1 polymer ?
#
loop_
_entity_poly.entity_id
_entity_poly.type
_entity_poly.pdbx_seq_one_letter_code
_entity_poly.pdbx_strand_id
1 'polypeptide(L)'
;MHNMIIIDVDYNRNAYVFPILPDADIVQFLEQVVEGFTDQDVKKPTVQRLNLVYDAILRVTTGVTKEEWGNKDWNDHLENRLHNKIDNAEELLEKSEELVNRYNTLVEKVNELKSQRKEQENEVKVYMQQNANLMSGMRELKKKQTGLLNEIATLKNIRVDWTEKINNTHFLVVTAKQVLEKLKSRIVLNPEKLKQTIEEMNETMAREKETMLGLDKKVRDIQTKFDMLTIVEEEIISCNKMLDDAINQRIKADKANKDFRDLQAEAENKRQFLREYVKKEQIISRQKLNLEERTQRLREKHNQRMAETEKKYTALQAEYEKILEERKEIELKAAEEKNIYNETLAKCNDLVQAWNKEKAEVESEFKALKDRIEGYHQEIILTCRVHKIFTDKAPNF
;
A
#
# COMPACT_ATOMS: atom_id res chain seq x y z
N MET A 1 -60.41 -31.26 14.87
CA MET A 1 -59.08 -31.90 15.05
C MET A 1 -58.04 -30.88 14.61
N HIS A 2 -57.28 -30.17 15.45
CA HIS A 2 -56.53 -30.61 16.62
C HIS A 2 -56.35 -29.46 17.65
N ASN A 3 -56.66 -29.82 18.91
CA ASN A 3 -56.06 -29.44 20.19
C ASN A 3 -55.60 -28.00 20.45
N MET A 4 -56.50 -27.29 21.12
CA MET A 4 -56.21 -26.24 22.09
C MET A 4 -55.59 -26.88 23.34
N ILE A 5 -54.33 -26.57 23.64
CA ILE A 5 -53.68 -26.94 24.91
C ILE A 5 -53.56 -25.67 25.74
N ILE A 6 -54.42 -25.59 26.75
CA ILE A 6 -54.28 -24.70 27.90
C ILE A 6 -53.19 -25.30 28.78
N ILE A 7 -52.15 -24.54 29.12
CA ILE A 7 -51.20 -24.90 30.18
C ILE A 7 -51.40 -23.90 31.30
N ASP A 8 -51.91 -24.42 32.41
CA ASP A 8 -52.02 -23.79 33.72
C ASP A 8 -50.67 -23.27 34.21
N VAL A 9 -50.67 -22.03 34.68
CA VAL A 9 -49.53 -21.44 35.39
C VAL A 9 -49.73 -21.71 36.87
N ASP A 10 -49.06 -22.76 37.36
CA ASP A 10 -49.07 -23.14 38.77
C ASP A 10 -48.13 -22.21 39.56
N TYR A 11 -48.74 -21.27 40.30
CA TYR A 11 -48.04 -20.28 41.12
C TYR A 11 -47.66 -20.90 42.48
N ASN A 12 -46.57 -21.66 42.52
CA ASN A 12 -46.10 -22.27 43.77
C ASN A 12 -45.19 -21.30 44.55
N ARG A 13 -45.77 -20.62 45.55
CA ARG A 13 -45.05 -19.95 46.64
C ARG A 13 -44.28 -21.00 47.44
N ASN A 14 -43.00 -21.18 47.17
CA ASN A 14 -42.11 -21.93 48.05
C ASN A 14 -40.93 -21.08 48.50
N ALA A 15 -40.67 -21.20 49.80
CA ALA A 15 -39.65 -20.54 50.58
C ALA A 15 -38.30 -20.44 49.87
N TYR A 16 -37.60 -19.33 50.08
CA TYR A 16 -36.16 -19.24 49.86
C TYR A 16 -35.47 -20.25 50.79
N VAL A 17 -35.33 -21.49 50.34
CA VAL A 17 -34.36 -22.44 50.89
C VAL A 17 -33.06 -22.08 50.21
N PHE A 18 -32.13 -21.49 50.96
CA PHE A 18 -30.76 -21.30 50.47
C PHE A 18 -30.24 -22.69 50.09
N PRO A 19 -29.88 -22.97 48.83
CA PRO A 19 -29.44 -24.30 48.45
C PRO A 19 -28.15 -24.59 49.21
N ILE A 20 -28.20 -25.56 50.13
CA ILE A 20 -27.00 -26.10 50.78
C ILE A 20 -26.33 -26.94 49.70
N LEU A 21 -25.46 -26.30 48.92
CA LEU A 21 -24.63 -26.99 47.94
C LEU A 21 -23.84 -28.08 48.66
N PRO A 22 -23.76 -29.30 48.11
CA PRO A 22 -22.86 -30.33 48.61
C PRO A 22 -21.43 -29.79 48.67
N ASP A 23 -20.66 -30.13 49.72
CA ASP A 23 -19.27 -29.68 49.90
C ASP A 23 -18.43 -29.89 48.63
N ALA A 24 -18.66 -30.99 47.90
CA ALA A 24 -17.99 -31.31 46.64
C ALA A 24 -18.23 -30.26 45.53
N ASP A 25 -19.45 -29.74 45.42
CA ASP A 25 -19.81 -28.74 44.40
C ASP A 25 -19.27 -27.36 44.78
N ILE A 26 -19.23 -27.06 46.09
CA ILE A 26 -18.59 -25.84 46.62
C ILE A 26 -17.10 -25.86 46.32
N VAL A 27 -16.42 -26.99 46.57
CA VAL A 27 -14.99 -27.15 46.28
C VAL A 27 -14.73 -27.02 44.78
N GLN A 28 -15.52 -27.67 43.93
CA GLN A 28 -15.34 -27.60 42.48
C GLN A 28 -15.50 -26.17 41.93
N PHE A 29 -16.50 -25.43 42.42
CA PHE A 29 -16.69 -24.04 42.02
C PHE A 29 -15.57 -23.14 42.54
N LEU A 30 -15.17 -23.28 43.81
CA LEU A 30 -14.15 -22.41 44.42
C LEU A 30 -12.72 -22.74 43.98
N GLU A 31 -12.43 -23.97 43.55
CA GLU A 31 -11.14 -24.34 42.95
C GLU A 31 -10.91 -23.63 41.61
N GLN A 32 -11.97 -23.36 40.84
CA GLN A 32 -11.87 -22.60 39.58
C GLN A 32 -11.55 -21.11 39.81
N VAL A 33 -11.81 -20.60 41.02
CA VAL A 33 -11.69 -19.18 41.35
C VAL A 33 -10.50 -18.89 42.29
N VAL A 34 -10.11 -19.86 43.12
CA VAL A 34 -8.98 -19.82 44.04
C VAL A 34 -8.15 -21.10 43.89
N GLU A 35 -6.92 -20.98 43.35
CA GLU A 35 -6.05 -22.14 43.13
C GLU A 35 -5.74 -22.90 44.44
N GLY A 36 -5.88 -24.23 44.37
CA GLY A 36 -5.57 -25.18 45.45
C GLY A 36 -6.60 -25.22 46.58
N PHE A 37 -7.85 -24.83 46.34
CA PHE A 37 -8.92 -24.90 47.35
C PHE A 37 -9.34 -26.37 47.59
N THR A 38 -9.28 -26.84 48.83
CA THR A 38 -9.47 -28.27 49.16
C THR A 38 -10.67 -28.52 50.07
N ASP A 39 -11.14 -29.77 50.15
CA ASP A 39 -12.26 -30.20 51.01
C ASP A 39 -12.02 -29.92 52.52
N GLN A 40 -10.75 -29.78 52.94
CA GLN A 40 -10.41 -29.35 54.30
C GLN A 40 -10.71 -27.86 54.56
N ASP A 41 -10.60 -27.01 53.52
CA ASP A 41 -10.85 -25.57 53.62
C ASP A 41 -12.35 -25.26 53.83
N VAL A 42 -13.24 -26.16 53.37
CA VAL A 42 -14.70 -26.08 53.59
C VAL A 42 -15.06 -26.55 55.01
N LYS A 43 -14.45 -27.64 55.48
CA LYS A 43 -14.78 -28.27 56.77
C LYS A 43 -14.13 -27.57 57.98
N LYS A 44 -12.96 -26.94 57.81
CA LYS A 44 -12.28 -26.15 58.85
C LYS A 44 -11.64 -24.90 58.24
N PRO A 45 -12.42 -23.82 58.04
CA PRO A 45 -11.92 -22.66 57.33
C PRO A 45 -10.91 -21.87 58.16
N THR A 46 -9.75 -21.61 57.58
CA THR A 46 -8.79 -20.66 58.13
C THR A 46 -9.15 -19.24 57.67
N VAL A 47 -9.04 -18.23 58.55
CA VAL A 47 -9.38 -16.83 58.24
C VAL A 47 -8.67 -16.32 56.98
N GLN A 48 -7.43 -16.77 56.74
CA GLN A 48 -6.66 -16.42 55.53
C GLN A 48 -7.27 -17.00 54.24
N ARG A 49 -7.75 -18.25 54.28
CA ARG A 49 -8.36 -18.92 53.13
C ARG A 49 -9.73 -18.35 52.83
N LEU A 50 -10.49 -18.06 53.89
CA LEU A 50 -11.83 -17.49 53.78
C LEU A 50 -11.79 -16.05 53.23
N ASN A 51 -10.73 -15.28 53.54
CA ASN A 51 -10.48 -13.99 52.91
C ASN A 51 -10.10 -14.08 51.43
N LEU A 52 -9.37 -15.12 51.01
CA LEU A 52 -9.06 -15.37 49.59
C LEU A 52 -10.33 -15.74 48.81
N VAL A 53 -11.18 -16.60 49.38
CA VAL A 53 -12.47 -16.96 48.79
C VAL A 53 -13.37 -15.74 48.66
N TYR A 54 -13.47 -14.91 49.71
CA TYR A 54 -14.25 -13.67 49.60
C TYR A 54 -13.69 -12.74 48.54
N ASP A 55 -12.37 -12.49 48.51
CA ASP A 55 -11.76 -11.62 47.49
C ASP A 55 -12.01 -12.14 46.06
N ALA A 56 -11.97 -13.45 45.87
CA ALA A 56 -12.16 -14.05 44.56
C ALA A 56 -13.64 -14.05 44.11
N ILE A 57 -14.58 -14.31 45.02
CA ILE A 57 -16.02 -14.14 44.76
C ILE A 57 -16.33 -12.69 44.42
N LEU A 58 -15.74 -11.75 45.15
CA LEU A 58 -15.91 -10.33 44.92
C LEU A 58 -15.33 -9.91 43.57
N ARG A 59 -14.12 -10.36 43.22
CA ARG A 59 -13.54 -10.14 41.89
C ARG A 59 -14.42 -10.71 40.76
N VAL A 60 -15.01 -11.88 40.92
CA VAL A 60 -15.86 -12.48 39.87
C VAL A 60 -17.20 -11.76 39.74
N THR A 61 -17.82 -11.39 40.86
CA THR A 61 -19.14 -10.73 40.84
C THR A 61 -19.05 -9.26 40.47
N THR A 62 -18.01 -8.55 40.95
CA THR A 62 -17.91 -7.10 40.81
C THR A 62 -16.78 -6.64 39.88
N GLY A 63 -15.79 -7.49 39.60
CA GLY A 63 -14.68 -7.19 38.68
C GLY A 63 -13.53 -6.40 39.30
N VAL A 64 -13.60 -6.11 40.60
CA VAL A 64 -12.74 -5.16 41.31
C VAL A 64 -11.82 -5.91 42.28
N THR A 65 -10.54 -5.54 42.34
CA THR A 65 -9.53 -6.18 43.21
C THR A 65 -9.53 -5.62 44.63
N LYS A 66 -9.10 -6.39 45.64
CA LYS A 66 -9.03 -5.98 47.06
C LYS A 66 -8.38 -4.61 47.32
N GLU A 67 -7.45 -4.18 46.47
CA GLU A 67 -6.75 -2.89 46.59
C GLU A 67 -7.63 -1.70 46.18
N GLU A 68 -8.61 -1.93 45.30
CA GLU A 68 -9.56 -0.92 44.82
C GLU A 68 -10.81 -0.82 45.71
N TRP A 69 -11.00 -1.79 46.61
CA TRP A 69 -12.14 -1.86 47.54
C TRP A 69 -12.17 -0.74 48.57
N GLY A 70 -11.01 -0.26 49.01
CA GLY A 70 -10.90 0.73 50.09
C GLY A 70 -11.14 2.18 49.65
N ASN A 71 -11.31 2.45 48.35
CA ASN A 71 -11.16 3.80 47.82
C ASN A 71 -12.20 4.22 46.76
N LYS A 72 -13.29 3.45 46.58
CA LYS A 72 -14.36 3.78 45.62
C LYS A 72 -15.73 3.76 46.32
N ASP A 73 -16.55 4.77 46.01
CA ASP A 73 -17.95 4.81 46.40
C ASP A 73 -18.71 3.74 45.59
N TRP A 74 -19.25 2.75 46.29
CA TRP A 74 -19.83 1.56 45.70
C TRP A 74 -21.14 1.81 44.96
N ASN A 75 -21.91 2.81 45.40
CA ASN A 75 -23.14 3.18 44.72
C ASN A 75 -22.82 3.70 43.32
N ASP A 76 -21.84 4.57 43.19
CA ASP A 76 -21.44 5.15 41.89
C ASP A 76 -20.89 4.10 40.92
N HIS A 77 -20.11 3.13 41.41
CA HIS A 77 -19.59 2.06 40.55
C HIS A 77 -20.68 1.11 40.02
N LEU A 78 -21.61 0.72 40.89
CA LEU A 78 -22.73 -0.14 40.51
C LEU A 78 -23.72 0.61 39.60
N GLU A 79 -24.02 1.88 39.90
CA GLU A 79 -24.88 2.74 39.07
C GLU A 79 -24.30 2.95 37.68
N ASN A 80 -23.00 3.22 37.57
CA ASN A 80 -22.33 3.35 36.27
C ASN A 80 -22.33 2.05 35.46
N ARG A 81 -22.17 0.89 36.12
CA ARG A 81 -22.19 -0.40 35.43
C ARG A 81 -23.60 -0.79 34.99
N LEU A 82 -24.60 -0.48 35.82
CA LEU A 82 -26.01 -0.67 35.47
C LEU A 82 -26.39 0.24 34.30
N HIS A 83 -26.01 1.53 34.33
CA HIS A 83 -26.17 2.44 33.20
C HIS A 83 -25.54 1.90 31.93
N ASN A 84 -24.25 1.54 31.96
CA ASN A 84 -23.57 0.99 30.78
C ASN A 84 -24.25 -0.29 30.22
N LYS A 85 -24.88 -1.10 31.08
CA LYS A 85 -25.63 -2.28 30.61
C LYS A 85 -27.00 -1.91 30.03
N ILE A 86 -27.67 -0.91 30.59
CA ILE A 86 -28.93 -0.37 30.09
C ILE A 86 -28.69 0.32 28.75
N ASP A 87 -27.69 1.18 28.64
CA ASP A 87 -27.30 1.87 27.40
C ASP A 87 -26.98 0.87 26.28
N ASN A 88 -26.22 -0.20 26.58
CA ASN A 88 -25.95 -1.27 25.61
C ASN A 88 -27.21 -2.06 25.22
N ALA A 89 -28.16 -2.25 26.14
CA ALA A 89 -29.41 -2.94 25.84
C ALA A 89 -30.33 -2.07 24.98
N GLU A 90 -30.35 -0.76 25.23
CA GLU A 90 -31.07 0.23 24.42
C GLU A 90 -30.48 0.32 23.01
N GLU A 91 -29.15 0.36 22.87
CA GLU A 91 -28.48 0.35 21.56
C GLU A 91 -28.77 -0.95 20.77
N LEU A 92 -28.84 -2.10 21.45
CA LEU A 92 -29.21 -3.37 20.83
C LEU A 92 -30.69 -3.42 20.42
N LEU A 93 -31.58 -2.83 21.22
CA LEU A 93 -33.00 -2.70 20.89
C LEU A 93 -33.20 -1.81 19.66
N GLU A 94 -32.53 -0.66 19.61
CA GLU A 94 -32.57 0.27 18.47
C GLU A 94 -32.08 -0.43 17.19
N LYS A 95 -30.95 -1.13 17.26
CA LYS A 95 -30.44 -1.95 16.12
C LYS A 95 -31.42 -3.05 15.70
N SER A 96 -32.11 -3.67 16.66
CA SER A 96 -33.13 -4.69 16.37
C SER A 96 -34.33 -4.08 15.66
N GLU A 97 -34.80 -2.92 16.10
CA GLU A 97 -35.91 -2.18 15.46
C GLU A 97 -35.55 -1.72 14.05
N GLU A 98 -34.34 -1.18 13.85
CA GLU A 98 -33.84 -0.82 12.52
C GLU A 98 -33.79 -2.04 11.58
N LEU A 99 -33.33 -3.18 12.09
CA LEU A 99 -33.22 -4.40 11.29
C LEU A 99 -34.60 -4.96 10.91
N VAL A 100 -35.57 -4.90 11.82
CA VAL A 100 -36.97 -5.28 11.56
C VAL A 100 -37.60 -4.36 10.52
N ASN A 101 -37.40 -3.05 10.64
CA ASN A 101 -37.89 -2.08 9.65
C ASN A 101 -37.26 -2.31 8.28
N ARG A 102 -35.95 -2.58 8.23
CA ARG A 102 -35.25 -2.92 6.99
C ARG A 102 -35.73 -4.24 6.39
N TYR A 103 -36.03 -5.24 7.22
CA TYR A 103 -36.60 -6.50 6.77
C TYR A 103 -37.99 -6.30 6.15
N ASN A 104 -38.87 -5.58 6.84
CA ASN A 104 -40.24 -5.30 6.36
C ASN A 104 -40.23 -4.53 5.04
N THR A 105 -39.43 -3.46 4.93
CA THR A 105 -39.29 -2.71 3.68
C THR A 105 -38.73 -3.56 2.53
N LEU A 106 -37.84 -4.52 2.82
CA LEU A 106 -37.31 -5.42 1.80
C LEU A 106 -38.35 -6.45 1.35
N VAL A 107 -39.17 -6.96 2.28
CA VAL A 107 -40.28 -7.88 1.97
C VAL A 107 -41.32 -7.21 1.09
N GLU A 108 -41.69 -5.96 1.38
CA GLU A 108 -42.61 -5.17 0.55
C GLU A 108 -42.08 -5.02 -0.87
N LYS A 109 -40.81 -4.63 -1.03
CA LYS A 109 -40.16 -4.53 -2.35
C LYS A 109 -40.16 -5.86 -3.11
N VAL A 110 -39.90 -6.97 -2.42
CA VAL A 110 -39.93 -8.31 -3.04
C VAL A 110 -41.35 -8.66 -3.52
N ASN A 111 -42.38 -8.32 -2.75
CA ASN A 111 -43.77 -8.58 -3.13
C ASN A 111 -44.20 -7.70 -4.31
N GLU A 112 -43.80 -6.43 -4.33
CA GLU A 112 -44.05 -5.53 -5.45
C GLU A 112 -43.42 -6.06 -6.75
N LEU A 113 -42.14 -6.45 -6.69
CA LEU A 113 -41.44 -7.04 -7.85
C LEU A 113 -42.08 -8.35 -8.32
N LYS A 114 -42.58 -9.19 -7.41
CA LYS A 114 -43.32 -10.41 -7.78
C LYS A 114 -44.62 -10.08 -8.50
N SER A 115 -45.34 -9.05 -8.06
CA SER A 115 -46.58 -8.61 -8.71
C SER A 115 -46.31 -8.06 -10.10
N GLN A 116 -45.31 -7.17 -10.23
CA GLN A 116 -44.88 -6.62 -11.53
C GLN A 116 -44.45 -7.72 -12.50
N ARG A 117 -43.71 -8.73 -12.02
CA ARG A 117 -43.29 -9.86 -12.86
C ARG A 117 -44.47 -10.68 -13.38
N LYS A 118 -45.50 -10.88 -12.56
CA LYS A 118 -46.73 -11.60 -12.95
C LYS A 118 -47.52 -10.84 -14.02
N GLU A 119 -47.60 -9.52 -13.89
CA GLU A 119 -48.26 -8.64 -14.86
C GLU A 119 -47.50 -8.62 -16.19
N GLN A 120 -46.19 -8.41 -16.15
CA GLN A 120 -45.32 -8.46 -17.32
C GLN A 120 -45.33 -9.82 -18.02
N GLU A 121 -45.41 -10.93 -17.29
CA GLU A 121 -45.50 -12.26 -17.89
C GLU A 121 -46.77 -12.44 -18.73
N ASN A 122 -47.89 -11.86 -18.29
CA ASN A 122 -49.13 -11.87 -19.06
C ASN A 122 -49.03 -11.01 -20.32
N GLU A 123 -48.44 -9.81 -20.22
CA GLU A 123 -48.20 -8.95 -21.40
C GLU A 123 -47.29 -9.63 -22.42
N VAL A 124 -46.19 -10.25 -21.96
CA VAL A 124 -45.27 -10.99 -22.82
C VAL A 124 -45.99 -12.13 -23.55
N LYS A 125 -46.87 -12.88 -22.87
CA LYS A 125 -47.67 -13.94 -23.52
C LYS A 125 -48.58 -13.39 -24.62
N VAL A 126 -49.25 -12.25 -24.37
CA VAL A 126 -50.09 -11.60 -25.39
C VAL A 126 -49.25 -11.16 -26.59
N TYR A 127 -48.10 -10.54 -26.36
CA TYR A 127 -47.21 -10.14 -27.45
C TYR A 127 -46.64 -11.33 -28.23
N MET A 128 -46.31 -12.43 -27.57
CA MET A 128 -45.88 -13.67 -28.24
C MET A 128 -46.99 -14.24 -29.13
N GLN A 129 -48.24 -14.25 -28.65
CA GLN A 129 -49.40 -14.71 -29.43
C GLN A 129 -49.63 -13.82 -30.67
N GLN A 130 -49.57 -12.49 -30.49
CA GLN A 130 -49.72 -11.53 -31.58
C GLN A 130 -48.62 -11.70 -32.63
N ASN A 131 -47.37 -11.89 -32.20
CA ASN A 131 -46.25 -12.08 -33.10
C ASN A 131 -46.36 -13.41 -33.88
N ALA A 132 -46.82 -14.48 -33.23
CA ALA A 132 -47.10 -15.75 -33.90
C ALA A 132 -48.19 -15.60 -34.98
N ASN A 133 -49.26 -14.87 -34.68
CA ASN A 133 -50.34 -14.60 -35.63
C ASN A 133 -49.86 -13.76 -36.83
N LEU A 134 -49.08 -12.71 -36.58
CA LEU A 134 -48.48 -11.88 -37.63
C LEU A 134 -47.54 -12.70 -38.52
N MET A 135 -46.69 -13.54 -37.93
CA MET A 135 -45.79 -14.44 -38.66
C MET A 135 -46.56 -15.42 -39.55
N SER A 136 -47.69 -15.95 -39.07
CA SER A 136 -48.57 -16.81 -39.88
C SER A 136 -49.17 -16.05 -41.07
N GLY A 137 -49.72 -14.86 -40.84
CA GLY A 137 -50.27 -14.01 -41.90
C GLY A 137 -49.24 -13.62 -42.95
N MET A 138 -47.99 -13.33 -42.54
CA MET A 138 -46.89 -13.02 -43.44
C MET A 138 -46.54 -14.21 -44.35
N ARG A 139 -46.55 -15.44 -43.82
CA ARG A 139 -46.33 -16.66 -44.60
C ARG A 139 -47.42 -16.87 -45.65
N GLU A 140 -48.69 -16.66 -45.28
CA GLU A 140 -49.81 -16.78 -46.23
C GLU A 140 -49.75 -15.74 -47.34
N LEU A 141 -49.46 -14.48 -46.99
CA LEU A 141 -49.28 -13.40 -47.97
C LEU A 141 -48.12 -13.70 -48.92
N LYS A 142 -46.99 -14.20 -48.41
CA LYS A 142 -45.86 -14.62 -49.23
C LYS A 142 -46.23 -15.75 -50.19
N LYS A 143 -47.04 -16.72 -49.74
CA LYS A 143 -47.54 -17.81 -50.59
C LYS A 143 -48.42 -17.27 -51.72
N LYS A 144 -49.36 -16.36 -51.42
CA LYS A 144 -50.21 -15.68 -52.41
C LYS A 144 -49.37 -14.86 -53.41
N GLN A 145 -48.40 -14.08 -52.91
CA GLN A 145 -47.50 -13.29 -53.74
C GLN A 145 -46.72 -14.17 -54.72
N THR A 146 -46.17 -15.30 -54.24
CA THR A 146 -45.41 -16.22 -55.10
C THR A 146 -46.32 -16.86 -56.17
N GLY A 147 -47.57 -17.20 -55.81
CA GLY A 147 -48.58 -17.67 -56.77
C GLY A 147 -48.90 -16.65 -57.86
N LEU A 148 -49.18 -15.40 -57.47
CA LEU A 148 -49.46 -14.30 -58.41
C LEU A 148 -48.26 -13.99 -59.31
N LEU A 149 -47.03 -14.05 -58.78
CA LEU A 149 -45.82 -13.85 -59.59
C LEU A 149 -45.67 -14.92 -60.68
N ASN A 150 -45.98 -16.18 -60.34
CA ASN A 150 -45.97 -17.27 -61.32
C ASN A 150 -47.04 -17.07 -62.39
N GLU A 151 -48.24 -16.63 -62.00
CA GLU A 151 -49.33 -16.33 -62.95
C GLU A 151 -49.00 -15.13 -63.86
N ILE A 152 -48.34 -14.11 -63.32
CA ILE A 152 -47.83 -12.99 -64.13
C ILE A 152 -46.79 -13.49 -65.15
N ALA A 153 -45.91 -14.42 -64.75
CA ALA A 153 -44.90 -14.98 -65.64
C ALA A 153 -45.55 -15.80 -66.77
N THR A 154 -46.54 -16.64 -66.48
CA THR A 154 -47.27 -17.41 -67.50
C THR A 154 -48.03 -16.49 -68.45
N LEU A 155 -48.73 -15.47 -67.94
CA LEU A 155 -49.44 -14.49 -68.76
C LEU A 155 -48.48 -13.67 -69.67
N LYS A 156 -47.28 -13.34 -69.18
CA LYS A 156 -46.26 -12.67 -70.00
C LYS A 156 -45.80 -13.56 -71.16
N ASN A 157 -45.58 -14.85 -70.93
CA ASN A 157 -45.20 -15.78 -72.00
C ASN A 157 -46.32 -15.92 -73.04
N ILE A 158 -47.57 -16.10 -72.58
CA ILE A 158 -48.74 -16.14 -73.47
C ILE A 158 -48.84 -14.87 -74.32
N ARG A 159 -48.62 -13.69 -73.71
CA ARG A 159 -48.60 -12.41 -74.45
C ARG A 159 -47.53 -12.40 -75.54
N VAL A 160 -46.31 -12.86 -75.23
CA VAL A 160 -45.21 -12.92 -76.21
C VAL A 160 -45.60 -13.83 -77.38
N ASP A 161 -46.11 -15.03 -77.11
CA ASP A 161 -46.53 -15.99 -78.14
C ASP A 161 -47.62 -15.42 -79.07
N TRP A 162 -48.62 -14.74 -78.49
CA TRP A 162 -49.67 -14.09 -79.29
C TRP A 162 -49.14 -12.90 -80.09
N THR A 163 -48.21 -12.13 -79.53
CA THR A 163 -47.56 -11.02 -80.25
C THR A 163 -46.78 -11.54 -81.44
N GLU A 164 -46.06 -12.65 -81.30
CA GLU A 164 -45.35 -13.31 -82.39
C GLU A 164 -46.31 -13.83 -83.48
N LYS A 165 -47.44 -14.45 -83.08
CA LYS A 165 -48.49 -14.86 -84.04
C LYS A 165 -49.10 -13.68 -84.79
N ILE A 166 -49.35 -12.55 -84.10
CA ILE A 166 -49.85 -11.32 -84.73
C ILE A 166 -48.83 -10.78 -85.73
N ASN A 167 -47.55 -10.74 -85.37
CA ASN A 167 -46.50 -10.25 -86.25
C ASN A 167 -46.35 -11.14 -87.49
N ASN A 168 -46.36 -12.46 -87.32
CA ASN A 168 -46.28 -13.42 -88.42
C ASN A 168 -47.49 -13.31 -89.36
N THR A 169 -48.71 -13.23 -88.82
CA THR A 169 -49.92 -13.04 -89.64
C THR A 169 -49.93 -11.69 -90.35
N HIS A 170 -49.49 -10.62 -89.68
CA HIS A 170 -49.34 -9.31 -90.29
C HIS A 170 -48.34 -9.35 -91.46
N PHE A 171 -47.19 -10.00 -91.28
CA PHE A 171 -46.21 -10.20 -92.35
C PHE A 171 -46.79 -10.95 -93.56
N LEU A 172 -47.53 -12.04 -93.31
CA LEU A 172 -48.21 -12.80 -94.37
C LEU A 172 -49.25 -11.95 -95.11
N VAL A 173 -50.04 -11.15 -94.38
CA VAL A 173 -51.04 -10.25 -94.97
C VAL A 173 -50.38 -9.16 -95.82
N VAL A 174 -49.31 -8.53 -95.33
CA VAL A 174 -48.57 -7.52 -96.10
C VAL A 174 -47.97 -8.13 -97.36
N THR A 175 -47.36 -9.31 -97.25
CA THR A 175 -46.79 -10.02 -98.41
C THR A 175 -47.86 -10.38 -99.43
N ALA A 176 -49.01 -10.91 -98.99
CA ALA A 176 -50.14 -11.23 -99.86
C ALA A 176 -50.70 -9.97 -100.55
N LYS A 177 -50.82 -8.85 -99.82
CA LYS A 177 -51.22 -7.55 -100.40
C LYS A 177 -50.23 -7.08 -101.46
N GLN A 178 -48.92 -7.17 -101.22
CA GLN A 178 -47.91 -6.80 -102.20
C GLN A 178 -47.96 -7.67 -103.46
N VAL A 179 -48.18 -8.99 -103.31
CA VAL A 179 -48.37 -9.91 -104.44
C VAL A 179 -49.64 -9.57 -105.21
N LEU A 180 -50.74 -9.28 -104.51
CA LEU A 180 -52.01 -8.89 -105.11
C LEU A 180 -51.89 -7.56 -105.88
N GLU A 181 -51.11 -6.60 -105.37
CA GLU A 181 -50.83 -5.33 -106.06
C GLU A 181 -49.93 -5.52 -107.29
N LYS A 182 -48.95 -6.42 -107.22
CA LYS A 182 -48.16 -6.85 -108.40
C LYS A 182 -49.01 -7.56 -109.45
N LEU A 183 -50.01 -8.34 -109.04
CA LEU A 183 -50.97 -8.99 -109.94
C LEU A 183 -51.96 -7.99 -110.54
N LYS A 184 -52.44 -7.02 -109.75
CA LYS A 184 -53.30 -5.92 -110.23
C LYS A 184 -52.59 -5.01 -111.23
N SER A 185 -51.34 -4.64 -110.97
CA SER A 185 -50.52 -3.84 -111.90
C SER A 185 -50.14 -4.61 -113.18
N ARG A 186 -50.15 -5.95 -113.15
CA ARG A 186 -50.02 -6.81 -114.34
C ARG A 186 -51.31 -6.91 -115.17
N ILE A 187 -52.46 -6.50 -114.62
CA ILE A 187 -53.70 -6.34 -115.40
C ILE A 187 -53.67 -4.92 -115.97
N VAL A 188 -53.14 -4.81 -117.20
CA VAL A 188 -53.04 -3.54 -117.92
C VAL A 188 -54.43 -3.13 -118.43
N LEU A 189 -55.13 -2.27 -117.68
CA LEU A 189 -56.40 -1.66 -118.08
C LEU A 189 -56.22 -0.32 -118.81
N ASN A 190 -55.09 0.36 -118.66
CA ASN A 190 -54.78 1.57 -119.43
C ASN A 190 -53.27 1.92 -119.40
N PRO A 191 -52.53 1.78 -120.52
CA PRO A 191 -51.08 1.97 -120.57
C PRO A 191 -50.62 3.41 -120.31
N GLU A 192 -51.46 4.42 -120.58
CA GLU A 192 -51.15 5.83 -120.31
C GLU A 192 -51.18 6.16 -118.83
N LYS A 193 -52.17 5.66 -118.08
CA LYS A 193 -52.22 5.83 -116.62
C LYS A 193 -51.01 5.19 -115.96
N LEU A 194 -50.58 4.02 -116.45
CA LEU A 194 -49.40 3.34 -115.93
C LEU A 194 -48.11 4.14 -116.15
N LYS A 195 -47.96 4.77 -117.33
CA LYS A 195 -46.84 5.69 -117.60
C LYS A 195 -46.85 6.89 -116.66
N GLN A 196 -48.01 7.52 -116.47
CA GLN A 196 -48.15 8.65 -115.56
C GLN A 196 -47.82 8.27 -114.11
N THR A 197 -48.31 7.11 -113.63
CA THR A 197 -47.97 6.62 -112.28
C THR A 197 -46.49 6.29 -112.14
N ILE A 198 -45.83 5.76 -113.19
CA ILE A 198 -44.38 5.51 -113.19
C ILE A 198 -43.60 6.82 -113.10
N GLU A 199 -44.05 7.87 -113.80
CA GLU A 199 -43.42 9.19 -113.78
C GLU A 199 -43.57 9.84 -112.39
N GLU A 200 -44.78 9.83 -111.82
CA GLU A 200 -45.04 10.28 -110.45
C GLU A 200 -44.25 9.48 -109.40
N MET A 201 -44.13 8.16 -109.57
CA MET A 201 -43.31 7.32 -108.70
C MET A 201 -41.81 7.65 -108.83
N ASN A 202 -41.32 7.97 -110.03
CA ASN A 202 -39.93 8.37 -110.22
C ASN A 202 -39.64 9.73 -109.56
N GLU A 203 -40.53 10.71 -109.68
CA GLU A 203 -40.40 11.99 -108.99
C GLU A 203 -40.46 11.84 -107.46
N THR A 204 -41.32 10.95 -106.97
CA THR A 204 -41.43 10.66 -105.54
C THR A 204 -40.18 9.94 -105.03
N MET A 205 -39.67 8.97 -105.81
CA MET A 205 -38.41 8.28 -105.49
C MET A 205 -37.20 9.22 -105.51
N ALA A 206 -37.16 10.19 -106.43
CA ALA A 206 -36.11 11.20 -106.47
C ALA A 206 -36.14 12.08 -105.21
N ARG A 207 -37.33 12.55 -104.80
CA ARG A 207 -37.52 13.32 -103.57
C ARG A 207 -37.17 12.50 -102.32
N GLU A 208 -37.59 11.25 -102.24
CA GLU A 208 -37.27 10.36 -101.12
C GLU A 208 -35.76 10.06 -101.03
N LYS A 209 -35.06 9.94 -102.17
CA LYS A 209 -33.60 9.82 -102.17
C LYS A 209 -32.92 11.07 -101.61
N GLU A 210 -33.40 12.26 -101.98
CA GLU A 210 -32.85 13.51 -101.47
C GLU A 210 -33.10 13.67 -99.95
N THR A 211 -34.29 13.31 -99.47
CA THR A 211 -34.58 13.32 -98.03
C THR A 211 -33.77 12.27 -97.27
N MET A 212 -33.58 11.07 -97.84
CA MET A 212 -32.73 10.03 -97.28
C MET A 212 -31.28 10.50 -97.13
N LEU A 213 -30.71 11.14 -98.16
CA LEU A 213 -29.36 11.72 -98.07
C LEU A 213 -29.26 12.79 -96.98
N GLY A 214 -30.29 13.63 -96.82
CA GLY A 214 -30.37 14.62 -95.76
C GLY A 214 -30.44 13.99 -94.36
N LEU A 215 -31.18 12.89 -94.21
CA LEU A 215 -31.26 12.13 -92.96
C LEU A 215 -29.95 11.40 -92.66
N ASP A 216 -29.31 10.79 -93.65
CA ASP A 216 -28.00 10.14 -93.50
C ASP A 216 -26.93 11.11 -93.01
N LYS A 217 -26.94 12.35 -93.52
CA LYS A 217 -26.04 13.41 -93.03
C LYS A 217 -26.31 13.70 -91.55
N LYS A 218 -27.59 13.87 -91.17
CA LYS A 218 -27.98 14.09 -89.76
C LYS A 218 -27.58 12.93 -88.84
N VAL A 219 -27.71 11.69 -89.30
CA VAL A 219 -27.29 10.50 -88.55
C VAL A 219 -25.79 10.55 -88.29
N ARG A 220 -24.96 10.88 -89.29
CA ARG A 220 -23.51 11.03 -89.11
C ARG A 220 -23.16 12.17 -88.15
N ASP A 221 -23.85 13.31 -88.26
CA ASP A 221 -23.65 14.46 -87.36
C ASP A 221 -23.99 14.08 -85.90
N ILE A 222 -25.08 13.32 -85.68
CA ILE A 222 -25.48 12.83 -84.36
C ILE A 222 -24.49 11.79 -83.85
N GLN A 223 -24.02 10.86 -84.69
CA GLN A 223 -23.02 9.87 -84.32
C GLN A 223 -21.73 10.54 -83.84
N THR A 224 -21.25 11.55 -84.56
CA THR A 224 -20.05 12.30 -84.17
C THR A 224 -20.23 12.98 -82.82
N LYS A 225 -21.41 13.56 -82.55
CA LYS A 225 -21.73 14.15 -81.24
C LYS A 225 -21.80 13.10 -80.14
N PHE A 226 -22.34 11.93 -80.44
CA PHE A 226 -22.41 10.82 -79.50
C PHE A 226 -21.01 10.35 -79.10
N ASP A 227 -20.11 10.15 -80.08
CA ASP A 227 -18.73 9.74 -79.83
C ASP A 227 -17.99 10.78 -78.96
N MET A 228 -18.23 12.08 -79.18
CA MET A 228 -17.69 13.14 -78.31
C MET A 228 -18.23 13.04 -76.87
N LEU A 229 -19.52 12.75 -76.69
CA LEU A 229 -20.11 12.59 -75.36
C LEU A 229 -19.56 11.35 -74.64
N THR A 230 -19.27 10.27 -75.36
CA THR A 230 -18.62 9.09 -74.78
C THR A 230 -17.23 9.42 -74.24
N ILE A 231 -16.44 10.22 -74.97
CA ILE A 231 -15.13 10.70 -74.48
C ILE A 231 -15.29 11.53 -73.19
N VAL A 232 -16.27 12.45 -73.17
CA VAL A 232 -16.55 13.27 -71.97
C VAL A 232 -16.99 12.39 -70.79
N GLU A 233 -17.79 11.35 -71.03
CA GLU A 233 -18.19 10.39 -70.00
C GLU A 233 -16.98 9.65 -69.42
N GLU A 234 -16.06 9.18 -70.26
CA GLU A 234 -14.81 8.56 -69.84
C GLU A 234 -13.93 9.52 -69.00
N GLU A 235 -13.84 10.78 -69.40
CA GLU A 235 -13.11 11.82 -68.65
C GLU A 235 -13.77 12.09 -67.28
N ILE A 236 -15.10 12.16 -67.20
CA ILE A 236 -15.83 12.32 -65.93
C ILE A 236 -15.57 11.14 -65.00
N ILE A 237 -15.57 9.92 -65.52
CA ILE A 237 -15.24 8.72 -64.74
C ILE A 237 -13.80 8.80 -64.21
N SER A 238 -12.85 9.26 -65.03
CA SER A 238 -11.46 9.47 -64.60
C SER A 238 -11.35 10.54 -63.50
N CYS A 239 -12.04 11.68 -63.66
CA CYS A 239 -12.09 12.74 -62.67
C CYS A 239 -12.66 12.26 -61.33
N ASN A 240 -13.73 11.44 -61.36
CA ASN A 240 -14.31 10.86 -60.14
C ASN A 240 -13.31 9.95 -59.42
N LYS A 241 -12.56 9.11 -60.15
CA LYS A 241 -11.51 8.27 -59.55
C LYS A 241 -10.42 9.12 -58.87
N MET A 242 -9.96 10.18 -59.54
CA MET A 242 -8.99 11.11 -58.95
C MET A 242 -9.54 11.81 -57.69
N LEU A 243 -10.84 12.15 -57.68
CA LEU A 243 -11.50 12.74 -56.53
C LEU A 243 -11.58 11.76 -55.35
N ASP A 244 -11.93 10.50 -55.60
CA ASP A 244 -11.95 9.45 -54.58
C ASP A 244 -10.56 9.23 -53.98
N ASP A 245 -9.52 9.20 -54.81
CA ASP A 245 -8.13 9.11 -54.36
C ASP A 245 -7.73 10.32 -53.51
N ALA A 246 -8.11 11.53 -53.91
CA ALA A 246 -7.85 12.76 -53.13
C ALA A 246 -8.56 12.73 -51.77
N ILE A 247 -9.81 12.25 -51.72
CA ILE A 247 -10.56 12.07 -50.46
C ILE A 247 -9.85 11.06 -49.56
N ASN A 248 -9.42 9.92 -50.10
CA ASN A 248 -8.69 8.90 -49.35
C ASN A 248 -7.36 9.42 -48.80
N GLN A 249 -6.62 10.20 -49.59
CA GLN A 249 -5.39 10.84 -49.13
C GLN A 249 -5.66 11.88 -48.03
N ARG A 250 -6.74 12.66 -48.14
CA ARG A 250 -7.15 13.61 -47.10
C ARG A 250 -7.45 12.91 -45.78
N ILE A 251 -8.19 11.80 -45.81
CA ILE A 251 -8.50 11.02 -44.60
C ILE A 251 -7.21 10.50 -43.93
N LYS A 252 -6.25 10.01 -44.72
CA LYS A 252 -4.94 9.58 -44.20
C LYS A 252 -4.17 10.75 -43.59
N ALA A 253 -4.15 11.91 -44.24
CA ALA A 253 -3.49 13.11 -43.74
C ALA A 253 -4.14 13.63 -42.44
N ASP A 254 -5.47 13.62 -42.35
CA ASP A 254 -6.19 14.03 -41.15
C ASP A 254 -5.86 13.11 -39.95
N LYS A 255 -5.78 11.79 -40.19
CA LYS A 255 -5.34 10.84 -39.16
C LYS A 255 -3.90 11.10 -38.73
N ALA A 256 -2.98 11.27 -39.68
CA ALA A 256 -1.57 11.57 -39.37
C ALA A 256 -1.41 12.90 -38.61
N ASN A 257 -2.21 13.92 -38.96
CA ASN A 257 -2.24 15.20 -38.24
C ASN A 257 -2.77 15.05 -36.81
N LYS A 258 -3.77 14.20 -36.60
CA LYS A 258 -4.27 13.90 -35.26
C LYS A 258 -3.18 13.21 -34.44
N ASP A 259 -2.57 12.15 -34.97
CA ASP A 259 -1.49 11.42 -34.30
C ASP A 259 -0.29 12.34 -33.97
N PHE A 260 0.05 13.26 -34.89
CA PHE A 260 1.07 14.27 -34.65
C PHE A 260 0.73 15.22 -33.50
N ARG A 261 -0.52 15.70 -33.42
CA ARG A 261 -0.97 16.56 -32.31
C ARG A 261 -0.93 15.83 -30.96
N ASP A 262 -1.33 14.57 -30.95
CA ASP A 262 -1.30 13.75 -29.73
C ASP A 262 0.16 13.53 -29.26
N LEU A 263 1.07 13.20 -30.18
CA LEU A 263 2.50 13.09 -29.89
C LEU A 263 3.12 14.43 -29.44
N GLN A 264 2.69 15.54 -30.04
CA GLN A 264 3.16 16.87 -29.65
C GLN A 264 2.72 17.23 -28.23
N ALA A 265 1.47 16.91 -27.85
CA ALA A 265 0.97 17.09 -26.49
C ALA A 265 1.73 16.21 -25.48
N GLU A 266 2.00 14.95 -25.83
CA GLU A 266 2.80 14.05 -24.99
C GLU A 266 4.24 14.58 -24.80
N ALA A 267 4.86 15.08 -25.87
CA ALA A 267 6.19 15.66 -25.82
C ALA A 267 6.26 16.89 -24.90
N GLU A 268 5.24 17.76 -24.94
CA GLU A 268 5.20 18.94 -24.07
C GLU A 268 4.98 18.56 -22.59
N ASN A 269 4.13 17.56 -22.32
CA ASN A 269 3.99 16.98 -20.97
C ASN A 269 5.33 16.42 -20.45
N LYS A 270 6.05 15.64 -21.27
CA LYS A 270 7.38 15.13 -20.91
C LYS A 270 8.39 16.26 -20.66
N ARG A 271 8.36 17.34 -21.44
CA ARG A 271 9.18 18.53 -21.20
C ARG A 271 8.85 19.21 -19.88
N GLN A 272 7.58 19.27 -19.49
CA GLN A 272 7.19 19.79 -18.19
C GLN A 272 7.75 18.95 -17.04
N PHE A 273 7.61 17.62 -17.11
CA PHE A 273 8.22 16.72 -16.11
C PHE A 273 9.73 16.89 -16.04
N LEU A 274 10.41 16.98 -17.19
CA LEU A 274 11.86 17.21 -17.24
C LEU A 274 12.24 18.51 -16.52
N ARG A 275 11.49 19.61 -16.74
CA ARG A 275 11.70 20.89 -16.03
C ARG A 275 11.54 20.73 -14.51
N GLU A 276 10.57 19.94 -14.06
CA GLU A 276 10.37 19.66 -12.64
C GLU A 276 11.48 18.80 -12.04
N TYR A 277 11.94 17.77 -12.76
CA TYR A 277 13.05 16.92 -12.32
C TYR A 277 14.35 17.71 -12.21
N VAL A 278 14.65 18.59 -13.18
CA VAL A 278 15.83 19.47 -13.12
C VAL A 278 15.77 20.38 -11.89
N LYS A 279 14.60 20.94 -11.54
CA LYS A 279 14.45 21.73 -10.30
C LYS A 279 14.71 20.88 -9.05
N LYS A 280 14.18 19.66 -8.99
CA LYS A 280 14.44 18.73 -7.87
C LYS A 280 15.92 18.37 -7.76
N GLU A 281 16.56 18.09 -8.88
CA GLU A 281 18.00 17.78 -8.95
C GLU A 281 18.85 18.95 -8.46
N GLN A 282 18.50 20.20 -8.83
CA GLN A 282 19.19 21.38 -8.34
C GLN A 282 19.04 21.54 -6.81
N ILE A 283 17.85 21.29 -6.26
CA ILE A 283 17.62 21.34 -4.81
C ILE A 283 18.47 20.28 -4.10
N ILE A 284 18.44 19.03 -4.58
CA ILE A 284 19.20 17.93 -4.00
C ILE A 284 20.70 18.20 -4.10
N SER A 285 21.19 18.74 -5.23
CA SER A 285 22.60 19.09 -5.39
C SER A 285 23.05 20.16 -4.40
N ARG A 286 22.22 21.18 -4.13
CA ARG A 286 22.50 22.17 -3.07
C ARG A 286 22.52 21.55 -1.68
N GLN A 287 21.57 20.66 -1.38
CA GLN A 287 21.53 19.94 -0.09
C GLN A 287 22.77 19.06 0.10
N LYS A 288 23.18 18.34 -0.96
CA LYS A 288 24.41 17.54 -0.97
C LYS A 288 25.63 18.40 -0.66
N LEU A 289 25.79 19.53 -1.36
CA LEU A 289 26.91 20.45 -1.14
C LEU A 289 26.94 20.98 0.29
N ASN A 290 25.80 21.37 0.86
CA ASN A 290 25.71 21.82 2.26
C ASN A 290 26.11 20.72 3.26
N LEU A 291 25.72 19.46 3.00
CA LEU A 291 26.11 18.32 3.85
C LEU A 291 27.59 17.98 3.71
N GLU A 292 28.15 18.09 2.52
CA GLU A 292 29.59 17.92 2.27
C GLU A 292 30.39 18.99 3.01
N GLU A 293 30.00 20.26 2.93
CA GLU A 293 30.62 21.34 3.70
C GLU A 293 30.52 21.12 5.21
N ARG A 294 29.35 20.71 5.71
CA ARG A 294 29.17 20.40 7.14
C ARG A 294 30.07 19.25 7.58
N THR A 295 30.17 18.20 6.76
CA THR A 295 31.03 17.05 7.02
C THR A 295 32.50 17.47 7.05
N GLN A 296 32.91 18.31 6.11
CA GLN A 296 34.26 18.86 6.05
C GLN A 296 34.60 19.68 7.30
N ARG A 297 33.72 20.59 7.74
CA ARG A 297 33.91 21.36 8.98
C ARG A 297 34.00 20.46 10.22
N LEU A 298 33.21 19.38 10.28
CA LEU A 298 33.27 18.42 11.39
C LEU A 298 34.58 17.63 11.39
N ARG A 299 35.07 17.23 10.21
CA ARG A 299 36.39 16.58 10.07
C ARG A 299 37.52 17.50 10.50
N GLU A 300 37.51 18.76 10.07
CA GLU A 300 38.50 19.77 10.48
C GLU A 300 38.48 19.99 11.99
N LYS A 301 37.29 20.14 12.58
CA LYS A 301 37.14 20.28 14.04
C LYS A 301 37.63 19.04 14.81
N HIS A 302 37.37 17.85 14.28
CA HIS A 302 37.87 16.60 14.87
C HIS A 302 39.40 16.54 14.81
N ASN A 303 40.00 16.84 13.66
CA ASN A 303 41.45 16.87 13.49
C ASN A 303 42.11 17.91 14.40
N GLN A 304 41.52 19.10 14.54
CA GLN A 304 42.00 20.12 15.48
C GLN A 304 41.97 19.61 16.92
N ARG A 305 40.86 18.99 17.35
CA ARG A 305 40.77 18.41 18.69
C ARG A 305 41.79 17.30 18.92
N MET A 306 41.99 16.42 17.94
CA MET A 306 43.00 15.36 18.01
C MET A 306 44.40 15.95 18.17
N ALA A 307 44.76 16.96 17.37
CA ALA A 307 46.04 17.64 17.49
C ALA A 307 46.21 18.36 18.84
N GLU A 308 45.16 18.98 19.38
CA GLU A 308 45.18 19.58 20.73
C GLU A 308 45.36 18.54 21.82
N THR A 309 44.66 17.41 21.74
CA THR A 309 44.80 16.31 22.71
C THR A 309 46.17 15.66 22.63
N GLU A 310 46.74 15.51 21.44
CA GLU A 310 48.07 14.99 21.23
C GLU A 310 49.12 15.94 21.82
N LYS A 311 49.01 17.26 21.59
CA LYS A 311 49.86 18.26 22.26
C LYS A 311 49.78 18.16 23.78
N LYS A 312 48.57 18.10 24.35
CA LYS A 312 48.39 17.94 25.80
C LYS A 312 49.01 16.65 26.32
N TYR A 313 48.82 15.55 25.60
CA TYR A 313 49.42 14.26 25.95
C TYR A 313 50.95 14.33 25.94
N THR A 314 51.56 14.89 24.88
CA THR A 314 53.01 15.07 24.80
C THR A 314 53.56 15.98 25.90
N ALA A 315 52.85 17.07 26.24
CA ALA A 315 53.25 17.96 27.33
C ALA A 315 53.18 17.25 28.70
N LEU A 316 52.09 16.52 28.96
CA LEU A 316 51.92 15.76 30.19
C LEU A 316 52.95 14.63 30.31
N GLN A 317 53.28 13.97 29.19
CA GLN A 317 54.35 12.97 29.14
C GLN A 317 55.70 13.59 29.48
N ALA A 318 56.03 14.76 28.92
CA ALA A 318 57.25 15.48 29.25
C ALA A 318 57.31 15.94 30.72
N GLU A 319 56.19 16.38 31.30
CA GLU A 319 56.10 16.71 32.73
C GLU A 319 56.27 15.46 33.61
N TYR A 320 55.66 14.33 33.23
CA TYR A 320 55.82 13.07 33.94
C TYR A 320 57.28 12.59 33.92
N GLU A 321 57.96 12.69 32.77
CA GLU A 321 59.38 12.39 32.64
C GLU A 321 60.24 13.30 33.53
N LYS A 322 59.93 14.61 33.61
CA LYS A 322 60.62 15.52 34.55
C LYS A 322 60.40 15.14 36.00
N ILE A 323 59.17 14.84 36.41
CA ILE A 323 58.86 14.42 37.80
C ILE A 323 59.59 13.12 38.14
N LEU A 324 59.69 12.18 37.20
CA LEU A 324 60.45 10.96 37.39
C LEU A 324 61.94 11.25 37.63
N GLU A 325 62.52 12.18 36.87
CA GLU A 325 63.93 12.56 37.04
C GLU A 325 64.16 13.32 38.36
N GLU A 326 63.28 14.26 38.71
CA GLU A 326 63.30 14.94 40.01
C GLU A 326 63.19 13.94 41.18
N ARG A 327 62.32 12.93 41.07
CA ARG A 327 62.22 11.86 42.07
C ARG A 327 63.51 11.07 42.21
N LYS A 328 64.15 10.70 41.09
CA LYS A 328 65.46 10.02 41.14
C LYS A 328 66.52 10.90 41.80
N GLU A 329 66.57 12.19 41.48
CA GLU A 329 67.50 13.12 42.12
C GLU A 329 67.26 13.25 43.62
N ILE A 330 65.99 13.35 44.04
CA ILE A 330 65.61 13.40 45.46
C ILE A 330 65.97 12.09 46.16
N GLU A 331 65.70 10.93 45.55
CA GLU A 331 66.09 9.63 46.11
C GLU A 331 67.61 9.52 46.26
N LEU A 332 68.38 10.03 45.29
CA LEU A 332 69.84 10.05 45.33
C LEU A 332 70.35 10.97 46.45
N LYS A 333 69.83 12.20 46.55
CA LYS A 333 70.16 13.13 47.64
C LYS A 333 69.78 12.57 49.01
N ALA A 334 68.61 11.96 49.14
CA ALA A 334 68.17 11.32 50.38
C ALA A 334 69.08 10.13 50.75
N ALA A 335 69.55 9.36 49.77
CA ALA A 335 70.54 8.31 50.00
C ALA A 335 71.90 8.87 50.45
N GLU A 336 72.35 9.97 49.86
CA GLU A 336 73.57 10.70 50.29
C GLU A 336 73.43 11.24 51.72
N GLU A 337 72.33 11.93 52.05
CA GLU A 337 72.04 12.42 53.40
C GLU A 337 71.97 11.29 54.41
N LYS A 338 71.34 10.17 54.05
CA LYS A 338 71.30 8.96 54.88
C LYS A 338 72.71 8.39 55.11
N ASN A 339 73.58 8.39 54.10
CA ASN A 339 74.97 7.97 54.26
C ASN A 339 75.73 8.90 55.20
N ILE A 340 75.61 10.23 55.02
CA ILE A 340 76.23 11.22 55.92
C ILE A 340 75.70 11.08 57.35
N TYR A 341 74.40 10.86 57.52
CA TYR A 341 73.79 10.61 58.83
C TYR A 341 74.37 9.34 59.47
N ASN A 342 74.49 8.25 58.71
CA ASN A 342 75.10 7.02 59.21
C ASN A 342 76.58 7.21 59.58
N GLU A 343 77.35 7.93 58.77
CA GLU A 343 78.76 8.26 59.06
C GLU A 343 78.90 9.13 60.31
N THR A 344 78.04 10.13 60.49
CA THR A 344 78.05 10.99 61.67
C THR A 344 77.59 10.24 62.92
N LEU A 345 76.60 9.36 62.80
CA LEU A 345 76.17 8.46 63.87
C LEU A 345 77.32 7.52 64.29
N ALA A 346 78.04 6.96 63.31
CA ALA A 346 79.22 6.12 63.57
C ALA A 346 80.30 6.90 64.33
N LYS A 347 80.65 8.11 63.87
CA LYS A 347 81.60 9.00 64.58
C LYS A 347 81.13 9.35 65.99
N CYS A 348 79.84 9.59 66.18
CA CYS A 348 79.27 9.90 67.49
C CYS A 348 79.37 8.68 68.41
N ASN A 349 79.07 7.48 67.90
CA ASN A 349 79.26 6.23 68.64
C ASN A 349 80.73 5.99 68.99
N ASP A 350 81.66 6.24 68.07
CA ASP A 350 83.10 6.13 68.32
C ASP A 350 83.56 7.10 69.42
N LEU A 351 83.09 8.34 69.39
CA LEU A 351 83.37 9.34 70.44
C LEU A 351 82.77 8.94 71.79
N VAL A 352 81.54 8.41 71.81
CA VAL A 352 80.91 7.89 73.02
C VAL A 352 81.70 6.69 73.57
N GLN A 353 82.18 5.79 72.71
CA GLN A 353 83.05 4.68 73.13
C GLN A 353 84.38 5.18 73.68
N ALA A 354 85.03 6.14 73.02
CA ALA A 354 86.26 6.75 73.50
C ALA A 354 86.06 7.43 74.87
N TRP A 355 85.00 8.21 75.03
CA TRP A 355 84.66 8.86 76.29
C TRP A 355 84.35 7.84 77.40
N ASN A 356 83.60 6.77 77.09
CA ASN A 356 83.35 5.70 78.05
C ASN A 356 84.65 4.99 78.47
N LYS A 357 85.59 4.83 77.55
CA LYS A 357 86.91 4.26 77.83
C LYS A 357 87.74 5.18 78.73
N GLU A 358 87.82 6.47 78.41
CA GLU A 358 88.48 7.47 79.26
C GLU A 358 87.84 7.56 80.64
N LYS A 359 86.49 7.56 80.71
CA LYS A 359 85.76 7.54 81.98
C LYS A 359 86.11 6.29 82.79
N ALA A 360 86.16 5.11 82.17
CA ALA A 360 86.55 3.88 82.84
C ALA A 360 88.01 3.91 83.32
N GLU A 361 88.92 4.51 82.54
CA GLU A 361 90.31 4.73 82.94
C GLU A 361 90.40 5.67 84.15
N VAL A 362 89.71 6.80 84.13
CA VAL A 362 89.63 7.74 85.26
C VAL A 362 88.97 7.11 86.49
N GLU A 363 87.89 6.35 86.32
CA GLU A 363 87.24 5.62 87.43
C GLU A 363 88.19 4.56 88.02
N SER A 364 88.98 3.87 87.19
CA SER A 364 90.01 2.93 87.62
C SER A 364 91.16 3.62 88.37
N GLU A 365 91.64 4.76 87.87
CA GLU A 365 92.66 5.57 88.56
C GLU A 365 92.15 6.12 89.89
N PHE A 366 90.90 6.61 89.92
CA PHE A 366 90.26 7.08 91.14
C PHE A 366 90.07 5.94 92.15
N LYS A 367 89.69 4.74 91.69
CA LYS A 367 89.63 3.53 92.51
C LYS A 367 91.00 3.18 93.08
N ALA A 368 92.04 3.16 92.26
CA ALA A 368 93.40 2.88 92.70
C ALA A 368 93.91 3.91 93.72
N LEU A 369 93.59 5.19 93.54
CA LEU A 369 93.91 6.25 94.50
C LEU A 369 93.13 6.07 95.81
N LYS A 370 91.84 5.72 95.72
CA LYS A 370 91.00 5.44 96.89
C LYS A 370 91.54 4.25 97.68
N ASP A 371 91.89 3.15 97.01
CA ASP A 371 92.47 1.96 97.63
C ASP A 371 93.82 2.29 98.28
N ARG A 372 94.62 3.18 97.68
CA ARG A 372 95.88 3.68 98.27
C ARG A 372 95.64 4.52 99.53
N ILE A 373 94.62 5.37 99.55
CA ILE A 373 94.22 6.16 100.73
C ILE A 373 93.66 5.25 101.83
N GLU A 374 92.85 4.24 101.50
CA GLU A 374 92.37 3.25 102.46
C GLU A 374 93.53 2.42 103.04
N GLY A 375 94.54 2.08 102.23
CA GLY A 375 95.80 1.49 102.70
C GLY A 375 96.52 2.38 103.71
N TYR A 376 96.72 3.66 103.41
CA TYR A 376 97.29 4.63 104.36
C TYR A 376 96.47 4.74 105.66
N HIS A 377 95.13 4.76 105.57
CA HIS A 377 94.28 4.79 106.75
C HIS A 377 94.42 3.51 107.61
N GLN A 378 94.56 2.34 106.99
CA GLN A 378 94.80 1.10 107.71
C GLN A 378 96.17 1.08 108.42
N GLU A 379 97.23 1.63 107.79
CA GLU A 379 98.54 1.80 108.44
C GLU A 379 98.50 2.77 109.64
N ILE A 380 97.73 3.86 109.54
CA ILE A 380 97.54 4.83 110.63
C ILE A 380 96.75 4.20 111.79
N ILE A 381 95.73 3.38 111.51
CA ILE A 381 94.96 2.69 112.55
C ILE A 381 95.81 1.64 113.28
N LEU A 382 96.72 0.97 112.56
CA LEU A 382 97.67 0.02 113.15
C LEU A 382 98.72 0.73 114.03
N THR A 383 99.24 1.88 113.61
CA THR A 383 100.19 2.67 114.42
C THR A 383 99.53 3.28 115.66
N CYS A 384 98.27 3.70 115.59
CA CYS A 384 97.50 4.16 116.75
C CYS A 384 97.14 3.05 117.75
N ARG A 385 97.08 1.77 117.34
CA ARG A 385 96.86 0.63 118.26
C ARG A 385 98.13 0.22 119.03
N VAL A 386 99.31 0.45 118.48
CA VAL A 386 100.59 0.13 119.15
C VAL A 386 100.96 1.17 120.21
N HIS A 387 100.47 2.42 120.12
CA HIS A 387 100.81 3.51 121.04
C HIS A 387 100.00 3.55 122.36
N LYS A 388 99.05 2.62 122.59
CA LYS A 388 98.15 2.64 123.78
C LYS A 388 98.49 1.59 124.87
N ILE A 389 99.61 0.85 124.76
CA ILE A 389 99.94 -0.28 125.68
C ILE A 389 101.31 -0.14 126.40
N PHE A 390 102.17 0.83 126.09
CA PHE A 390 103.46 1.00 126.80
C PHE A 390 103.65 2.41 127.42
N THR A 391 103.67 2.42 128.76
CA THR A 391 104.37 3.35 129.69
C THR A 391 103.78 4.75 129.91
N ASP A 392 102.82 4.95 130.83
CA ASP A 392 103.07 5.22 132.27
C ASP A 392 104.21 4.44 132.96
N LYS A 393 105.37 5.10 133.09
CA LYS A 393 106.28 5.10 134.26
C LYS A 393 107.39 6.12 133.97
N ALA A 394 107.34 7.25 134.68
CA ALA A 394 108.25 8.41 134.64
C ALA A 394 109.70 8.07 135.11
N PRO A 395 110.74 8.96 135.09
CA PRO A 395 110.71 10.32 135.71
C PRO A 395 111.63 11.45 135.10
N ASN A 396 111.38 12.70 135.53
CA ASN A 396 112.21 13.94 135.47
C ASN A 396 112.68 14.42 134.08
N PHE A 397 112.28 15.57 133.53
CA PHE A 397 112.00 16.93 134.04
C PHE A 397 110.76 17.53 133.38
#